data_AF-A0A844TPR7-F1
#
_entry.id   AF-A0A844TPR7-F1
#
_cell.length_a   1.000
_cell.length_b   1.000
_cell.length_c   1.000
_cell.angle_alpha   90.00
_cell.angle_beta   90.00
_cell.angle_gamma   90.00
#
_symmetry.space_group_name_H-M   'P 1'
#
loop_
_entity.id
_entity.type
_entity.pdbx_description
1 polymer ?
#
loop_
_entity_poly.entity_id
_entity_poly.type
_entity_poly.pdbx_seq_one_letter_code
_entity_poly.pdbx_strand_id
1 'polypeptide(L)' 'ELFHEHGQHISDWIWQRRLETAAKRLADPGCRHLSLGTLAYGCGFASQAHFSRRFKDKYGMAPSEFRHLADRAIAKP' A
#
# COMPACT_ATOMS: atom_id res chain seq x y z
N GLU A 1 29.99 12.83 -10.92
CA GLU A 1 29.00 11.97 -11.62
C GLU A 1 28.27 11.15 -10.56
N LEU A 2 26.95 11.33 -10.41
CA LEU A 2 26.23 10.91 -9.17
C LEU A 2 25.00 10.02 -9.46
N PHE A 3 24.98 9.31 -10.59
CA PHE A 3 23.73 8.69 -11.09
C PHE A 3 23.86 7.23 -11.58
N HIS A 4 24.89 6.49 -11.19
CA HIS A 4 25.01 5.06 -11.58
C HIS A 4 24.69 4.06 -10.46
N GLU A 5 24.70 4.45 -9.18
CA GLU A 5 24.22 3.61 -8.05
C GLU A 5 22.80 3.92 -7.57
N HIS A 6 22.18 5.02 -8.03
CA HIS A 6 20.95 5.57 -7.46
C HIS A 6 19.63 4.97 -8.01
N GLY A 7 19.69 4.13 -9.05
CA GLY A 7 18.50 3.58 -9.71
C GLY A 7 17.67 2.65 -8.82
N GLN A 8 18.34 1.85 -7.97
CA GLN A 8 17.65 1.02 -6.98
C GLN A 8 17.02 1.89 -5.89
N HIS A 9 17.76 2.86 -5.36
CA HIS A 9 17.28 3.73 -4.29
C HIS A 9 16.08 4.60 -4.67
N ILE A 10 16.07 5.21 -5.87
CA ILE A 10 14.96 6.07 -6.30
C ILE A 10 13.70 5.25 -6.55
N SER A 11 13.83 4.11 -7.25
CA SER A 11 12.68 3.25 -7.54
C SER A 11 12.08 2.68 -6.25
N ASP A 12 12.91 2.21 -5.33
CA ASP A 12 12.47 1.67 -4.05
C ASP A 12 11.84 2.76 -3.17
N TRP A 13 12.39 3.97 -3.18
CA TRP A 13 11.79 5.12 -2.49
C TRP A 13 10.41 5.46 -3.04
N ILE A 14 10.23 5.46 -4.37
CA ILE A 14 8.91 5.67 -5.00
C ILE A 14 7.94 4.58 -4.55
N TRP A 15 8.36 3.30 -4.56
CA TRP A 15 7.51 2.20 -4.10
C TRP A 15 7.14 2.34 -2.63
N GLN A 16 8.09 2.74 -1.79
CA GLN A 16 7.87 2.96 -0.37
C GLN A 16 6.78 4.01 -0.13
N ARG A 17 6.83 5.14 -0.85
CA ARG A 17 5.84 6.22 -0.77
C ARG A 17 4.45 5.80 -1.27
N ARG A 18 4.39 5.02 -2.36
CA ARG A 18 3.14 4.46 -2.88
C ARG A 18 2.49 3.51 -1.88
N LEU A 19 3.28 2.64 -1.26
CA LEU A 19 2.81 1.70 -0.24
C LEU A 19 2.33 2.41 1.04
N GLU A 20 3.02 3.48 1.47
CA GLU A 20 2.56 4.32 2.59
C GLU A 20 1.21 4.99 2.31
N THR A 21 1.03 5.50 1.09
CA THR A 21 -0.24 6.10 0.66
C THR A 21 -1.35 5.05 0.67
N ALA A 22 -1.06 3.85 0.16
CA ALA A 22 -2.00 2.75 0.17
C ALA A 22 -2.40 2.34 1.60
N ALA A 23 -1.44 2.24 2.53
CA ALA A 23 -1.71 1.90 3.92
C ALA A 23 -2.64 2.91 4.62
N LYS A 24 -2.42 4.22 4.38
CA LYS A 24 -3.32 5.28 4.88
C LYS A 24 -4.74 5.11 4.35
N ARG A 25 -4.90 4.87 3.05
CA ARG A 25 -6.21 4.64 2.44
C ARG A 25 -6.87 3.34 2.91
N LEU A 26 -6.10 2.30 3.20
CA LEU A 26 -6.66 1.05 3.74
C LEU A 26 -7.18 1.21 5.16
N ALA A 27 -6.58 2.11 5.95
CA ALA A 27 -7.00 2.40 7.32
C ALA A 27 -8.11 3.45 7.42
N ASP A 28 -8.39 4.18 6.35
CA ASP A 28 -9.41 5.23 6.31
C ASP A 28 -10.82 4.63 6.10
N PRO A 29 -11.77 4.81 7.04
CA PRO A 29 -13.16 4.40 6.88
C PRO A 29 -13.83 4.94 5.62
N GLY A 30 -13.47 6.15 5.21
CA GLY A 30 -14.00 6.78 4.00
C GLY A 30 -13.63 6.01 2.73
N CYS A 31 -12.55 5.23 2.75
CA CYS A 31 -12.06 4.44 1.63
C CYS A 31 -12.55 2.97 1.63
N ARG A 32 -13.35 2.53 2.62
CA ARG A 32 -13.79 1.12 2.75
C ARG A 32 -14.58 0.59 1.56
N HIS A 33 -15.37 1.47 0.94
CA HIS A 33 -16.17 1.12 -0.24
C HIS A 33 -15.32 0.83 -1.48
N LEU A 34 -14.02 1.18 -1.47
CA LEU A 34 -13.10 0.92 -2.56
C LEU A 34 -12.54 -0.49 -2.51
N SER A 35 -12.61 -1.18 -3.66
CA SER A 35 -11.92 -2.44 -3.85
C SER A 35 -10.40 -2.28 -3.67
N LEU A 36 -9.71 -3.36 -3.29
CA LEU A 36 -8.25 -3.35 -3.20
C LEU A 36 -7.60 -3.05 -4.56
N GLY A 37 -8.21 -3.48 -5.67
CA GLY A 37 -7.76 -3.16 -7.02
C GLY A 37 -7.84 -1.67 -7.32
N THR A 38 -8.99 -1.03 -7.05
CA THR A 38 -9.17 0.43 -7.24
C THR A 38 -8.15 1.22 -6.42
N LEU A 39 -7.91 0.81 -5.17
CA LEU A 39 -6.92 1.44 -4.30
C LEU A 39 -5.50 1.26 -4.83
N ALA A 40 -5.16 0.07 -5.31
CA ALA A 40 -3.86 -0.22 -5.92
C ALA A 40 -3.60 0.67 -7.15
N TYR A 41 -4.56 0.76 -8.07
CA TYR A 41 -4.47 1.64 -9.24
C TYR A 41 -4.33 3.10 -8.84
N GLY A 42 -5.14 3.56 -7.88
CA GLY A 42 -5.07 4.93 -7.36
C GLY A 42 -3.77 5.27 -6.61
N CYS A 43 -2.95 4.26 -6.27
CA CYS A 43 -1.61 4.42 -5.70
C CYS A 43 -0.49 4.15 -6.74
N GLY A 44 -0.82 3.98 -8.01
CA GLY A 44 0.13 3.82 -9.11
C GLY A 44 0.61 2.39 -9.38
N PHE A 45 -0.08 1.37 -8.86
CA PHE A 45 0.21 -0.03 -9.21
C PHE A 45 -0.53 -0.43 -10.49
N ALA A 46 0.16 -1.17 -11.36
CA ALA A 46 -0.42 -1.69 -12.60
C ALA A 46 -1.34 -2.91 -12.38
N SER A 47 -1.28 -3.56 -11.21
CA SER A 47 -2.17 -4.67 -10.87
C SER A 47 -2.33 -4.83 -9.37
N GLN A 48 -3.48 -5.39 -8.96
CA GLN A 48 -3.74 -5.75 -7.56
C GLN A 48 -2.78 -6.83 -7.06
N ALA A 49 -2.40 -7.80 -7.89
CA ALA A 49 -1.50 -8.88 -7.49
C ALA A 49 -0.09 -8.36 -7.14
N HIS A 50 0.45 -7.47 -7.98
CA HIS A 50 1.75 -6.84 -7.71
C HIS A 50 1.70 -5.97 -6.45
N PHE A 51 0.64 -5.18 -6.29
CA PHE A 51 0.38 -4.41 -5.08
C PHE A 51 0.36 -5.30 -3.83
N SER A 52 -0.47 -6.35 -3.81
CA SER A 52 -0.61 -7.24 -2.66
C SER A 52 0.72 -7.87 -2.25
N ARG A 53 1.54 -8.28 -3.23
CA ARG A 53 2.87 -8.84 -2.94
C ARG A 53 3.78 -7.81 -2.27
N ARG A 54 3.95 -6.63 -2.90
CA ARG A 54 4.82 -5.55 -2.36
C ARG A 54 4.33 -5.03 -1.02
N PHE A 55 3.02 -4.96 -0.81
CA PHE A 55 2.43 -4.56 0.45
C PHE A 55 2.74 -5.57 1.55
N LYS A 56 2.55 -6.86 1.28
CA LYS A 56 2.92 -7.93 2.23
C LYS A 56 4.41 -7.92 2.53
N ASP A 57 5.26 -7.76 1.52
CA ASP A 57 6.70 -7.71 1.71
C ASP A 57 7.12 -6.53 2.63
N LYS A 58 6.42 -5.37 2.57
CA LYS A 58 6.68 -4.21 3.43
C LYS A 58 6.06 -4.29 4.83
N TYR A 59 4.81 -4.76 4.94
CA TYR A 59 3.99 -4.67 6.17
C TYR A 59 3.79 -6.02 6.88
N GLY A 60 4.29 -7.11 6.31
CA GLY A 60 4.17 -8.46 6.88
C GLY A 60 2.81 -9.14 6.70
N MET A 61 1.80 -8.44 6.19
CA MET A 61 0.43 -8.94 6.04
C MET A 61 -0.23 -8.47 4.74
N ALA A 62 -1.28 -9.15 4.30
CA ALA A 62 -1.99 -8.77 3.09
C ALA A 62 -2.78 -7.45 3.28
N PRO A 63 -3.00 -6.67 2.20
CA PRO A 63 -3.80 -5.45 2.26
C PRO A 63 -5.21 -5.62 2.85
N SER A 64 -5.86 -6.76 2.58
CA SER A 64 -7.17 -7.10 3.15
C SER A 64 -7.11 -7.26 4.66
N GLU A 65 -6.11 -8.00 5.16
CA GLU A 65 -5.90 -8.21 6.60
C GLU A 65 -5.61 -6.89 7.30
N PHE A 66 -4.75 -6.05 6.71
CA PHE A 66 -4.45 -4.71 7.22
C PHE A 66 -5.71 -3.85 7.37
N ARG A 67 -6.58 -3.84 6.34
CA ARG A 67 -7.86 -3.15 6.39
C ARG A 67 -8.77 -3.70 7.49
N HIS A 68 -8.91 -5.02 7.60
CA HIS A 68 -9.72 -5.63 8.64
C HIS A 68 -9.23 -5.29 10.06
N LEU A 69 -7.91 -5.22 10.28
CA LEU A 69 -7.36 -4.80 11.57
C LEU A 69 -7.67 -3.33 11.87
N ALA A 70 -7.53 -2.44 10.88
CA ALA A 70 -7.90 -1.05 11.03
C ALA A 70 -9.40 -0.90 11.35
N ASP A 71 -10.26 -1.69 10.70
CA ASP A 71 -11.69 -1.68 10.95
C ASP A 71 -12.04 -2.11 12.37
N ARG A 72 -11.35 -3.13 12.88
CA ARG A 72 -11.50 -3.61 14.26
C ARG A 72 -10.98 -2.60 15.29
N ALA A 73 -9.89 -1.90 14.98
CA ALA A 73 -9.35 -0.87 15.86
C ALA A 73 -10.33 0.30 16.03
N ILE A 74 -11.06 0.65 14.97
CA ILE A 74 -12.08 1.72 14.97
C ILE A 74 -13.39 1.25 15.65
N ALA A 75 -13.72 -0.04 15.52
CA ALA A 75 -14.94 -0.60 16.12
C ALA A 75 -14.83 -0.88 17.63
N LYS A 76 -13.63 -0.76 18.23
CA LYS A 76 -13.46 -0.88 19.67
C LYS A 76 -13.79 0.47 20.33
N PRO A 77 -14.83 0.56 21.17
CA PRO A 77 -15.17 1.77 21.91
C PRO A 77 -14.12 2.11 22.97
#